data_AF-A0A537NNQ0-F1
#
_entry.id   AF-A0A537NNQ0-F1
#
_cell.length_a   1.000
_cell.length_b   1.000
_cell.length_c   1.000
_cell.angle_alpha   90.00
_cell.angle_beta   90.00
_cell.angle_gamma   90.00
#
_symmetry.space_group_name_H-M   'P 1'
#
loop_
_entity.id
_entity.type
_entity.pdbx_description
1 polymer ?
#
loop_
_entity_poly.entity_id
_entity_poly.type
_entity_poly.pdbx_seq_one_letter_code
_entity_poly.pdbx_strand_id
1 'polypeptide(L)'
;MTVSGRSTQSKSSAARTLGRTAATLMTAGMIIGTGIFGALGATAEHAGAALLVAMIPGGLVCLATGISGAQLGVNFPRHGGAFIWARAFHLDTVAFLAGCCYVGQGIVGTSVVSLAFAHYSAQLIPGLPIHLTAGAAVLVVIALNSFGISFTSKIIIGLMLVIVALLGVFVFFAAPHVEV
;
A
#
# COMPACT_ATOMS: atom_id res chain seq x y z
N MET A 1 -34.26 -32.66 9.44
CA MET A 1 -34.88 -31.44 9.99
C MET A 1 -33.82 -30.71 10.82
N THR A 2 -32.97 -29.91 10.18
CA THR A 2 -33.06 -28.43 10.08
C THR A 2 -32.98 -27.71 11.42
N VAL A 3 -31.78 -27.21 11.77
CA VAL A 3 -31.64 -25.83 12.26
C VAL A 3 -30.45 -25.20 11.57
N SER A 4 -30.78 -24.44 10.53
CA SER A 4 -29.91 -23.50 9.82
C SER A 4 -29.55 -22.35 10.76
N GLY A 5 -28.42 -22.45 11.45
CA GLY A 5 -27.77 -21.32 12.12
C GLY A 5 -26.98 -20.48 11.12
N ARG A 6 -27.67 -19.73 10.23
CA ARG A 6 -27.01 -18.62 9.51
C ARG A 6 -26.65 -17.59 10.55
N SER A 7 -25.40 -17.62 11.02
CA SER A 7 -24.81 -16.48 11.69
C SER A 7 -24.90 -15.30 10.73
N THR A 8 -25.76 -14.35 11.05
CA THR A 8 -25.78 -13.00 10.52
C THR A 8 -24.49 -12.30 10.95
N GLN A 9 -23.37 -12.79 10.43
CA GLN A 9 -22.04 -12.24 10.69
C GLN A 9 -22.01 -10.84 10.08
N SER A 10 -21.94 -9.85 10.97
CA SER A 10 -21.91 -8.40 10.73
C SER A 10 -21.26 -8.04 9.38
N LYS A 11 -22.10 -7.90 8.35
CA LYS A 11 -21.67 -7.66 6.97
C LYS A 11 -21.40 -6.17 6.67
N SER A 12 -21.33 -5.29 7.68
CA SER A 12 -21.78 -3.91 7.41
C SER A 12 -21.16 -2.74 8.17
N SER A 13 -20.01 -2.85 8.82
CA SER A 13 -19.42 -1.64 9.43
C SER A 13 -18.41 -0.97 8.50
N ALA A 14 -17.33 -1.66 8.13
CA ALA A 14 -16.29 -1.08 7.27
C ALA A 14 -16.74 -0.90 5.81
N ALA A 15 -17.43 -1.90 5.24
CA ALA A 15 -17.90 -1.87 3.85
C ALA A 15 -19.05 -0.86 3.58
N ARG A 16 -19.82 -0.47 4.61
CA ARG A 16 -20.80 0.64 4.48
C ARG A 16 -20.13 2.02 4.53
N THR A 17 -19.01 2.11 5.23
CA THR A 17 -18.34 3.40 5.47
C THR A 17 -17.43 3.80 4.30
N LEU A 18 -16.95 2.82 3.53
CA LEU A 18 -16.08 3.04 2.37
C LEU A 18 -16.76 2.56 1.09
N GLY A 19 -17.19 3.51 0.25
CA GLY A 19 -17.75 3.19 -1.07
C GLY A 19 -16.72 2.51 -1.99
N ARG A 20 -17.20 1.81 -3.04
CA ARG A 20 -16.35 1.07 -3.99
C ARG A 20 -15.24 1.94 -4.58
N THR A 21 -15.59 3.15 -5.01
CA THR A 21 -14.66 4.13 -5.60
C THR A 21 -13.60 4.56 -4.60
N ALA A 22 -14.00 4.90 -3.37
CA ALA A 22 -13.08 5.28 -2.30
C ALA A 22 -12.13 4.11 -1.93
N ALA A 23 -12.62 2.88 -1.92
CA ALA A 23 -11.78 1.71 -1.68
C ALA A 23 -10.72 1.51 -2.79
N THR A 24 -11.11 1.67 -4.07
CA THR A 24 -10.17 1.55 -5.20
C THR A 24 -9.13 2.67 -5.19
N LEU A 25 -9.56 3.92 -4.99
CA LEU A 25 -8.65 5.08 -4.93
C LEU A 25 -7.72 5.01 -3.71
N MET A 26 -8.23 4.60 -2.55
CA MET A 26 -7.40 4.38 -1.37
C MET A 26 -6.34 3.31 -1.62
N THR A 27 -6.71 2.21 -2.29
CA THR A 27 -5.75 1.15 -2.65
C THR A 27 -4.69 1.66 -3.62
N ALA A 28 -5.07 2.46 -4.62
CA ALA A 28 -4.12 3.11 -5.52
C ALA A 28 -3.16 4.05 -4.76
N GLY A 29 -3.68 4.84 -3.83
CA GLY A 29 -2.89 5.73 -2.97
C GLY A 29 -1.96 5.00 -2.00
N MET A 30 -2.27 3.76 -1.62
CA MET A 30 -1.38 2.91 -0.82
C MET A 30 -0.23 2.31 -1.64
N ILE A 31 -0.41 2.13 -2.96
CA ILE A 31 0.62 1.58 -3.86
C ILE A 31 1.59 2.69 -4.30
N ILE A 32 1.07 3.89 -4.57
CA ILE A 32 1.88 5.04 -4.98
C ILE A 32 2.61 5.60 -3.75
N GLY A 33 3.91 5.38 -3.67
CA GLY A 33 4.70 5.81 -2.52
C GLY A 33 6.19 5.83 -2.76
N THR A 34 6.96 5.52 -1.72
CA THR A 34 8.43 5.64 -1.68
C THR A 34 9.15 4.85 -2.76
N GLY A 35 8.55 3.83 -3.36
CA GLY A 35 9.16 3.07 -4.45
C GLY A 35 9.45 3.93 -5.69
N ILE A 36 8.51 4.77 -6.11
CA ILE A 36 8.66 5.62 -7.30
C ILE A 36 9.60 6.81 -7.02
N PHE A 37 9.49 7.41 -5.83
CA PHE A 37 10.25 8.62 -5.51
C PHE A 37 11.65 8.34 -4.94
N GLY A 38 11.82 7.22 -4.23
CA GLY A 38 13.07 6.88 -3.54
C GLY A 38 13.99 5.97 -4.33
N ALA A 39 13.45 4.92 -4.95
CA ALA A 39 14.28 3.89 -5.59
C ALA A 39 14.41 4.07 -7.10
N LEU A 40 13.38 4.61 -7.75
CA LEU A 40 13.26 4.58 -9.21
C LEU A 40 14.34 5.43 -9.90
N GLY A 41 14.71 6.59 -9.34
CA GLY A 41 15.79 7.43 -9.86
C GLY A 41 17.16 6.73 -9.83
N ALA A 42 17.56 6.21 -8.66
CA ALA A 42 18.81 5.47 -8.52
C ALA A 42 18.83 4.19 -9.38
N THR A 43 17.68 3.52 -9.54
CA THR A 43 17.58 2.34 -10.41
C THR A 43 17.68 2.74 -11.88
N ALA A 44 17.08 3.86 -12.29
CA ALA A 44 17.17 4.38 -13.65
C ALA A 44 18.59 4.82 -14.01
N GLU A 45 19.36 5.36 -13.07
CA GLU A 45 20.77 5.69 -13.28
C GLU A 45 21.60 4.45 -13.64
N HIS A 46 21.35 3.32 -12.98
CA HIS A 46 22.09 2.08 -13.22
C HIS A 46 21.56 1.26 -14.40
N ALA A 47 20.23 1.19 -14.57
CA ALA A 47 19.59 0.33 -15.58
C ALA A 47 19.23 1.06 -16.88
N GLY A 48 19.18 2.40 -16.86
CA GLY A 48 18.76 3.21 -18.00
C GLY A 48 17.41 2.78 -18.58
N ALA A 49 17.32 2.68 -19.90
CA ALA A 49 16.12 2.25 -20.62
C ALA A 49 15.69 0.80 -20.29
N ALA A 50 16.60 -0.05 -19.82
CA ALA A 50 16.27 -1.44 -19.45
C ALA A 50 15.35 -1.51 -18.22
N LEU A 51 15.25 -0.44 -17.42
CA LEU A 51 14.30 -0.34 -16.31
C LEU A 51 12.86 -0.60 -16.76
N LEU A 52 12.43 0.02 -17.86
CA LEU A 52 11.06 -0.12 -18.38
C LEU A 52 10.78 -1.57 -18.80
N VAL A 53 11.76 -2.22 -19.43
CA VAL A 53 11.66 -3.63 -19.82
C VAL A 53 11.56 -4.53 -18.59
N ALA A 54 12.33 -4.25 -17.53
CA ALA A 54 12.26 -4.98 -16.27
C ALA A 54 10.94 -4.78 -15.51
N MET A 55 10.27 -3.64 -15.68
CA MET A 55 8.96 -3.39 -15.08
C MET A 55 7.84 -4.24 -15.69
N ILE A 56 7.95 -4.66 -16.95
CA ILE A 56 6.93 -5.48 -17.63
C ILE A 56 6.64 -6.79 -16.89
N PRO A 57 7.61 -7.68 -16.62
CA PRO A 57 7.35 -8.92 -15.89
C PRO A 57 6.89 -8.66 -14.45
N GLY A 58 7.45 -7.65 -13.77
CA GLY A 58 7.01 -7.27 -12.42
C GLY A 58 5.55 -6.82 -12.38
N GLY A 59 5.13 -6.03 -13.36
CA GLY A 59 3.73 -5.61 -13.55
C GLY A 59 2.81 -6.79 -13.81
N LEU A 60 3.23 -7.76 -14.63
CA LEU A 60 2.43 -8.95 -14.92
C LEU A 60 2.20 -9.82 -13.68
N VAL A 61 3.24 -10.02 -12.86
CA VAL A 61 3.12 -10.73 -11.58
C VAL A 61 2.18 -9.99 -10.61
N CYS A 62 2.28 -8.66 -10.56
CA CYS A 62 1.40 -7.84 -9.73
C CYS A 62 -0.06 -7.93 -10.19
N LEU A 63 -0.31 -7.88 -11.51
CA LEU A 63 -1.64 -8.03 -12.08
C LEU A 63 -2.24 -9.40 -11.78
N ALA A 64 -1.49 -10.48 -11.99
CA ALA A 64 -1.94 -11.84 -11.66
C ALA A 64 -2.31 -11.96 -10.17
N THR A 65 -1.47 -11.40 -9.29
CA THR A 65 -1.72 -11.35 -7.85
C THR A 65 -3.00 -10.58 -7.51
N GLY A 66 -3.19 -9.42 -8.13
CA GLY A 66 -4.37 -8.57 -7.93
C GLY A 66 -5.67 -9.24 -8.36
N ILE A 67 -5.68 -9.89 -9.53
CA ILE A 67 -6.84 -10.60 -10.06
C ILE A 67 -7.20 -11.80 -9.17
N SER A 68 -6.19 -12.60 -8.78
CA SER A 68 -6.39 -13.74 -7.88
C SER A 68 -6.94 -13.29 -6.52
N GLY A 69 -6.38 -12.22 -5.95
CA GLY A 69 -6.87 -11.64 -4.69
C GLY A 69 -8.29 -11.08 -4.80
N ALA A 70 -8.66 -10.46 -5.93
CA ALA A 70 -10.01 -9.97 -6.17
C ALA A 70 -11.03 -11.12 -6.24
N GLN A 71 -10.71 -12.22 -6.94
CA GLN A 71 -11.56 -13.40 -7.01
C GLN A 71 -11.78 -14.03 -5.62
N LEU A 72 -10.70 -14.21 -4.86
CA LEU A 72 -10.77 -14.75 -3.50
C LEU A 72 -11.52 -13.81 -2.54
N GLY A 73 -11.35 -12.50 -2.67
CA GLY A 73 -12.06 -11.50 -1.86
C GLY A 73 -13.57 -11.51 -2.09
N VAL A 74 -14.02 -11.75 -3.33
CA VAL A 74 -15.45 -11.90 -3.67
C VAL A 74 -15.99 -13.23 -3.16
N ASN A 75 -15.25 -14.32 -3.33
CA ASN A 75 -15.70 -15.67 -2.93
C ASN A 75 -15.69 -15.87 -1.40
N PHE A 76 -14.74 -15.26 -0.70
CA PHE A 76 -14.58 -15.33 0.75
C PHE A 76 -14.61 -13.92 1.37
N PRO A 77 -15.79 -13.29 1.49
CA PRO A 77 -15.96 -11.91 1.97
C PRO A 77 -15.86 -11.85 3.50
N ARG A 78 -14.73 -12.28 4.05
CA ARG A 78 -14.38 -12.23 5.46
C ARG A 78 -13.14 -11.38 5.66
N HIS A 79 -13.11 -10.62 6.75
CA HIS A 79 -11.94 -9.84 7.13
C HIS A 79 -10.79 -10.78 7.51
N GLY A 80 -9.59 -10.53 6.98
CA GLY A 80 -8.37 -11.26 7.32
C GLY A 80 -7.48 -11.69 6.14
N GLY A 81 -7.88 -11.38 4.90
CA GLY A 81 -7.01 -11.53 3.72
C GLY A 81 -6.50 -12.96 3.50
N ALA A 82 -5.23 -13.08 3.08
CA ALA A 82 -4.59 -14.35 2.73
C ALA A 82 -4.61 -15.40 3.84
N PHE A 83 -4.55 -14.99 5.11
CA PHE A 83 -4.66 -15.89 6.27
C PHE A 83 -6.01 -16.63 6.27
N ILE A 84 -7.11 -15.89 6.08
CA ILE A 84 -8.46 -16.48 6.06
C ILE A 84 -8.70 -17.27 4.78
N TRP A 85 -8.15 -16.82 3.64
CA TRP A 85 -8.25 -17.57 2.39
C TRP A 85 -7.58 -18.94 2.49
N ALA A 86 -6.34 -19.00 2.99
CA ALA A 86 -5.63 -20.27 3.17
C ALA A 86 -6.36 -21.22 4.14
N ARG A 87 -6.92 -20.66 5.22
CA ARG A 87 -7.70 -21.45 6.18
C ARG A 87 -9.01 -21.96 5.61
N ALA A 88 -9.63 -21.23 4.67
CA ALA A 88 -10.82 -21.68 3.98
C ALA A 88 -10.57 -22.92 3.09
N PHE A 89 -9.32 -23.15 2.67
CA PHE A 89 -8.88 -24.35 1.96
C PHE A 89 -8.33 -25.46 2.88
N HIS A 90 -8.55 -25.36 4.20
CA HIS A 90 -8.03 -26.30 5.20
C HIS A 90 -6.48 -26.40 5.26
N LEU A 91 -5.77 -25.35 4.85
CA LEU A 91 -4.31 -25.28 4.89
C LEU A 91 -3.84 -24.52 6.13
N ASP A 92 -4.00 -25.09 7.33
CA ASP A 92 -3.70 -24.40 8.59
C ASP A 92 -2.23 -23.97 8.72
N THR A 93 -1.27 -24.79 8.28
CA THR A 93 0.16 -24.44 8.30
C THR A 93 0.48 -23.27 7.36
N VAL A 94 -0.11 -23.27 6.16
CA VAL A 94 0.08 -22.20 5.18
C VAL A 94 -0.60 -20.92 5.65
N ALA A 95 -1.76 -21.02 6.30
CA ALA A 95 -2.44 -19.89 6.92
C ALA A 95 -1.55 -19.26 8.00
N PHE A 96 -0.99 -20.06 8.91
CA PHE A 96 -0.08 -19.55 9.94
C PHE A 96 1.13 -18.82 9.33
N LEU A 97 1.79 -19.43 8.34
CA LEU A 97 2.93 -18.82 7.66
C LEU A 97 2.54 -17.51 6.96
N ALA A 98 1.40 -17.47 6.27
CA ALA A 98 0.89 -16.26 5.63
C ALA A 98 0.62 -15.14 6.66
N GLY A 99 0.11 -15.47 7.84
CA GLY A 99 -0.06 -14.53 8.95
C GLY A 99 1.28 -13.97 9.43
N CYS A 100 2.28 -14.82 9.65
CA CYS A 100 3.63 -14.40 10.04
C CYS A 100 4.27 -13.48 8.99
N CYS A 101 4.17 -13.83 7.71
CA CYS A 101 4.66 -13.01 6.61
C CYS A 101 3.95 -11.64 6.56
N TYR A 102 2.63 -11.60 6.80
CA TYR A 102 1.88 -10.35 6.80
C TYR A 102 2.31 -9.39 7.92
N VAL A 103 2.53 -9.93 9.13
CA VAL A 103 3.05 -9.15 10.26
C VAL A 103 4.47 -8.67 9.97
N GLY A 104 5.34 -9.56 9.48
CA GLY A 104 6.72 -9.22 9.12
C GLY A 104 6.78 -8.12 8.05
N GLN A 105 5.96 -8.25 7.01
CA GLN A 105 5.83 -7.23 5.96
C GLN A 105 5.38 -5.88 6.53
N GLY A 106 4.42 -5.87 7.46
CA GLY A 106 3.96 -4.64 8.11
C GLY A 106 5.08 -3.94 8.89
N ILE A 107 5.82 -4.70 9.71
CA ILE A 107 6.91 -4.16 10.55
C ILE A 107 8.03 -3.59 9.66
N VAL A 108 8.51 -4.38 8.70
CA VAL A 108 9.59 -3.95 7.80
C VAL A 108 9.13 -2.80 6.90
N GLY A 109 7.92 -2.90 6.35
CA GLY A 109 7.36 -1.87 5.47
C GLY A 109 7.21 -0.52 6.16
N THR A 110 6.60 -0.49 7.35
CA THR A 110 6.48 0.76 8.13
C THR A 110 7.84 1.33 8.51
N SER A 111 8.81 0.49 8.85
CA SER A 111 10.17 0.93 9.18
C SER A 111 10.87 1.59 8.00
N VAL A 112 10.80 0.97 6.81
CA VAL A 112 11.41 1.49 5.58
C VAL A 112 10.77 2.82 5.17
N VAL A 113 9.44 2.90 5.16
CA VAL A 113 8.72 4.12 4.76
C VAL A 113 9.00 5.26 5.74
N SER A 114 9.06 4.97 7.04
CA SER A 114 9.36 5.98 8.05
C SER A 114 10.81 6.50 7.95
N LEU A 115 11.76 5.62 7.69
CA LEU A 115 13.15 6.01 7.49
C LEU A 115 13.31 6.86 6.23
N ALA A 116 12.64 6.49 5.14
CA ALA A 116 12.61 7.30 3.91
C ALA A 116 12.05 8.71 4.20
N PHE A 117 10.95 8.81 4.93
CA PHE A 117 10.38 10.10 5.33
C PHE A 117 11.36 10.95 6.15
N ALA A 118 12.07 10.34 7.10
CA ALA A 118 13.07 11.04 7.89
C ALA A 118 14.25 11.55 7.05
N HIS A 119 14.73 10.76 6.07
CA HIS A 119 15.77 11.20 5.14
C HIS A 119 15.32 12.38 4.28
N TYR A 120 14.11 12.35 3.71
CA TYR A 120 13.58 13.49 2.96
C TYR A 120 13.41 14.73 3.85
N SER A 121 12.98 14.55 5.10
CA SER A 121 12.82 15.66 6.05
C SER A 121 14.16 16.30 6.42
N ALA A 122 15.22 15.50 6.58
CA ALA A 122 16.56 15.99 6.89
C ALA A 122 17.22 16.74 5.73
N GLN A 123 16.84 16.47 4.48
CA GLN A 123 17.25 17.27 3.33
C GLN A 123 16.65 18.69 3.38
N LEU A 124 15.45 18.82 3.96
CA LEU A 124 14.75 20.10 4.07
C LEU A 124 15.18 20.90 5.31
N ILE A 125 15.48 20.20 6.42
CA ILE A 125 15.93 20.80 7.68
C ILE A 125 17.25 20.13 8.11
N PRO A 126 18.40 20.76 7.80
CA PRO A 126 19.71 20.23 8.18
C PRO A 126 19.84 20.07 9.70
N GLY A 127 20.39 18.94 10.16
CA GLY A 127 20.62 18.65 11.58
C GLY A 127 19.51 17.87 12.29
N LEU A 128 18.46 17.47 11.57
CA LEU A 128 17.40 16.64 12.15
C LEU A 128 17.88 15.21 12.48
N PRO A 129 17.66 14.71 13.71
CA PRO A 129 17.99 13.32 14.05
C PRO A 129 17.07 12.35 13.32
N ILE A 130 17.64 11.56 12.40
CA ILE A 130 16.90 10.66 11.50
C ILE A 130 16.05 9.64 12.27
N HIS A 131 16.64 8.91 13.21
CA HIS A 131 15.94 7.86 13.96
C HIS A 131 14.80 8.40 14.83
N LEU A 132 14.99 9.59 15.41
CA LEU A 132 13.97 10.22 16.25
C LEU A 132 12.79 10.70 15.40
N THR A 133 13.09 11.29 14.24
CA THR A 133 12.07 11.74 13.27
C THR A 133 11.28 10.56 12.72
N ALA A 134 11.95 9.45 12.39
CA ALA A 134 11.30 8.23 11.95
C ALA A 134 10.40 7.64 13.06
N GLY A 135 10.88 7.59 14.30
CA GLY A 135 10.06 7.14 15.44
C GLY A 135 8.81 8.01 15.63
N ALA A 136 8.97 9.33 15.59
CA ALA A 136 7.86 10.28 15.69
C ALA A 136 6.84 10.12 14.55
N ALA A 137 7.31 9.95 13.31
CA ALA A 137 6.44 9.75 12.15
C ALA A 137 5.56 8.49 12.29
N VAL A 138 6.13 7.38 12.78
CA VAL A 138 5.35 6.15 13.05
C VAL A 138 4.27 6.41 14.10
N LEU A 139 4.60 7.09 15.20
CA LEU A 139 3.64 7.41 16.26
C LEU A 139 2.50 8.29 15.75
N VAL A 140 2.81 9.29 14.92
CA VAL A 140 1.80 10.15 14.29
C VAL A 140 0.87 9.33 13.39
N VAL A 141 1.42 8.44 12.56
CA VAL A 141 0.61 7.59 11.68
C VAL A 141 -0.28 6.63 12.49
N ILE A 142 0.23 6.07 13.59
CA ILE A 142 -0.57 5.23 14.52
C ILE A 142 -1.72 6.05 15.12
N ALA A 143 -1.44 7.27 15.59
CA ALA A 143 -2.46 8.16 16.13
C ALA A 143 -3.52 8.50 15.06
N LEU A 144 -3.10 8.84 13.84
CA LEU A 144 -4.00 9.12 12.71
C LEU A 144 -4.86 7.91 12.34
N ASN A 145 -4.31 6.70 12.40
CA ASN A 145 -5.05 5.47 12.12
C ASN A 145 -6.16 5.21 13.16
N SER A 146 -5.97 5.70 14.39
CA SER A 146 -6.93 5.53 15.50
C SER A 146 -8.21 6.34 15.33
N PHE A 147 -8.22 7.38 14.48
CA PHE A 147 -9.42 8.20 14.19
C PHE A 147 -10.40 7.55 13.19
N GLY A 148 -10.10 6.34 12.72
CA GLY A 148 -11.03 5.52 11.94
C GLY A 148 -10.85 5.62 10.42
N ILE A 149 -11.30 4.56 9.73
CA ILE A 149 -10.96 4.28 8.34
C ILE A 149 -11.48 5.31 7.33
N SER A 150 -12.59 5.99 7.62
CA SER A 150 -13.16 7.01 6.73
C SER A 150 -12.25 8.24 6.61
N PHE A 151 -11.69 8.68 7.73
CA PHE A 151 -10.78 9.82 7.78
C PHE A 151 -9.45 9.47 7.12
N THR A 152 -8.87 8.33 7.48
CA THR A 152 -7.63 7.82 6.87
C THR A 152 -7.77 7.67 5.36
N SER A 153 -8.89 7.13 4.87
CA SER A 153 -9.11 6.97 3.43
C SER A 153 -9.14 8.31 2.69
N LYS A 154 -9.80 9.34 3.24
CA LYS A 154 -9.82 10.69 2.64
C LYS A 154 -8.42 11.29 2.57
N ILE A 155 -7.61 11.14 3.62
CA ILE A 155 -6.23 11.62 3.64
C ILE A 155 -5.41 10.92 2.55
N ILE A 156 -5.48 9.59 2.47
CA ILE A 156 -4.71 8.81 1.48
C ILE A 156 -5.10 9.21 0.06
N ILE A 157 -6.40 9.31 -0.23
CA ILE A 157 -6.89 9.70 -1.56
C ILE A 157 -6.47 11.13 -1.89
N GLY A 158 -6.60 12.07 -0.95
CA GLY A 158 -6.17 13.45 -1.14
C GLY A 158 -4.67 13.55 -1.43
N LEU A 159 -3.86 12.85 -0.63
CA LEU A 159 -2.40 12.81 -0.81
C LEU A 159 -2.01 12.15 -2.14
N MET A 160 -2.68 11.07 -2.53
CA MET A 160 -2.49 10.44 -3.84
C MET A 160 -2.73 11.42 -4.98
N LEU A 161 -3.84 12.18 -4.95
CA LEU A 161 -4.16 13.16 -5.99
C LEU A 161 -3.10 14.27 -6.06
N VAL A 162 -2.62 14.76 -4.92
CA VAL A 162 -1.53 15.75 -4.85
C VAL A 162 -0.26 15.18 -5.47
N ILE A 163 0.14 13.96 -5.11
CA ILE A 163 1.34 13.31 -5.62
C ILE A 163 1.26 13.11 -7.14
N VAL A 164 0.13 12.62 -7.65
CA VAL A 164 -0.07 12.42 -9.09
C VAL A 164 -0.06 13.76 -9.83
N ALA A 165 -0.65 14.81 -9.27
CA ALA A 165 -0.61 16.15 -9.85
C ALA A 165 0.83 16.70 -9.89
N LEU A 166 1.59 16.58 -8.81
CA LEU A 166 3.00 16.99 -8.77
C LEU A 166 3.85 16.21 -9.77
N LEU A 167 3.61 14.90 -9.90
CA LEU A 167 4.28 14.08 -10.91
C LEU A 167 3.93 14.54 -12.33
N GLY A 168 2.66 14.87 -12.60
CA GLY A 168 2.23 15.41 -13.88
C GLY A 168 2.90 16.75 -14.22
N VAL A 169 3.01 17.65 -13.23
CA VAL A 169 3.75 18.92 -13.37
C VAL A 169 5.22 18.65 -13.65
N PHE A 170 5.86 17.75 -12.89
CA PHE A 170 7.25 17.37 -13.10
C PHE A 170 7.49 16.84 -14.51
N VAL A 171 6.66 15.91 -15.00
CA VAL A 171 6.76 15.35 -16.35
C VAL A 171 6.57 16.43 -17.41
N PHE A 172 5.64 17.36 -17.21
CA PHE A 172 5.42 18.47 -18.14
C PHE A 172 6.65 19.38 -18.28
N PHE A 173 7.34 19.70 -17.18
CA PHE A 173 8.57 20.50 -17.20
C PHE A 173 9.81 19.70 -17.66
N ALA A 174 9.85 18.40 -17.37
CA ALA A 174 10.97 17.53 -17.71
C ALA A 174 10.97 17.10 -19.19
N ALA A 175 9.79 16.82 -19.77
CA ALA A 175 9.64 16.40 -21.16
C ALA A 175 10.39 17.26 -22.20
N PRO A 176 10.40 18.62 -22.14
CA PRO A 176 11.13 19.44 -23.09
C PRO A 176 12.67 19.42 -22.92
N HIS A 177 13.21 18.84 -21.85
CA HIS A 177 14.65 18.79 -21.56
C HIS A 177 15.28 17.41 -21.82
N VAL A 178 14.49 16.42 -22.24
CA VAL A 178 14.99 15.09 -22.60
C VAL A 178 15.38 15.11 -24.08
N GLU A 179 16.67 15.32 -24.35
CA GLU A 179 17.24 15.01 -25.68
C GLU A 179 17.27 13.48 -25.82
N VAL A 180 16.48 12.97 -26.77
CA VAL A 180 16.40 11.55 -27.16
C VAL A 180 17.53 11.17 -28.11
#